data_AF-A0A8T4I8G9-F1
#
_entry.id   AF-A0A8T4I8G9-F1
#
_cell.length_a   1.000
_cell.length_b   1.000
_cell.length_c   1.000
_cell.angle_alpha   90.00
_cell.angle_beta   90.00
_cell.angle_gamma   90.00
#
_symmetry.space_group_name_H-M   'P 1'
#
loop_
_entity.id
_entity.type
_entity.pdbx_description
1 polymer ?
#
loop_
_entity_poly.entity_id
_entity_poly.type
_entity_poly.pdbx_seq_one_letter_code
_entity_poly.pdbx_strand_id
1 'polypeptide(L)' 'QDLKRLGKHVERRRIELYPSRKAAAATVGMSKDTWLKIERGETVRAGSYAKVESALHWAPGSCQDILD' A
#
# COMPACT_ATOMS: atom_id res chain seq x y z
N GLN A 1 4.34 -5.77 -14.50
CA GLN A 1 3.93 -5.16 -13.23
C GLN A 1 4.83 -5.66 -12.11
N ASP A 2 5.61 -4.77 -11.50
CA ASP A 2 6.53 -5.12 -10.42
C ASP A 2 5.88 -4.95 -9.03
N LEU A 3 4.99 -5.89 -8.71
CA LEU A 3 4.27 -5.93 -7.43
C LEU A 3 5.21 -6.05 -6.22
N LYS A 4 6.37 -6.70 -6.40
CA LYS A 4 7.35 -6.87 -5.32
C LYS A 4 8.07 -5.57 -5.03
N ARG A 5 8.43 -4.78 -6.05
CA ARG A 5 8.96 -3.43 -5.89
C ARG A 5 7.95 -2.54 -5.18
N LEU A 6 6.70 -2.52 -5.63
CA LEU A 6 5.64 -1.76 -4.96
C LEU A 6 5.51 -2.14 -3.48
N GLY A 7 5.45 -3.44 -3.16
CA GLY A 7 5.32 -3.92 -1.79
C GLY A 7 6.42 -3.41 -0.85
N LYS A 8 7.67 -3.37 -1.33
CA LYS A 8 8.81 -2.82 -0.56
C LYS A 8 8.68 -1.32 -0.30
N HIS A 9 8.26 -0.54 -1.29
CA HIS A 9 8.04 0.90 -1.12
C HIS A 9 6.91 1.18 -0.13
N VAL A 10 5.81 0.44 -0.23
CA VAL A 10 4.67 0.53 0.68
C VAL A 10 5.08 0.19 2.11
N GLU A 11 5.81 -0.91 2.31
CA GLU A 11 6.28 -1.31 3.63
C GLU A 11 7.19 -0.26 4.26
N ARG A 12 8.19 0.22 3.51
CA ARG A 12 9.14 1.23 3.97
C ARG A 12 8.41 2.50 4.43
N ARG A 13 7.54 3.03 3.57
CA ARG A 13 6.80 4.26 3.89
C ARG A 13 5.81 4.06 5.03
N ARG A 14 5.17 2.89 5.12
CA ARG A 14 4.29 2.58 6.25
C ARG A 14 5.04 2.63 7.58
N ILE A 15 6.24 2.04 7.67
CA ILE A 15 7.01 2.00 8.92
C ILE A 15 7.38 3.41 9.40
N GLU A 16 7.57 4.36 8.47
CA GLU A 16 7.82 5.77 8.80
C GLU A 16 6.59 6.48 9.38
N LEU A 17 5.38 6.10 8.96
CA LEU A 17 4.13 6.81 9.29
C LEU A 17 3.29 6.12 10.37
N TYR A 18 3.38 4.79 10.48
CA TYR A 18 2.44 3.99 11.26
C TYR A 18 3.14 2.91 12.08
N PRO A 19 2.69 2.67 13.33
CA PRO A 19 3.27 1.65 14.19
C PRO A 19 2.96 0.22 13.73
N SER A 20 1.97 0.03 12.84
CA SER A 20 1.60 -1.30 12.33
C SER A 20 0.81 -1.24 11.03
N ARG A 21 0.72 -2.38 10.33
CA ARG A 21 -0.19 -2.58 9.18
C ARG A 21 -1.65 -2.34 9.54
N LYS A 22 -2.07 -2.73 10.75
CA LYS A 22 -3.45 -2.53 11.22
C LYS A 22 -3.76 -1.05 11.36
N ALA A 23 -2.82 -0.26 11.91
CA ALA A 23 -2.99 1.18 12.05
C ALA A 23 -3.11 1.86 10.68
N ALA A 24 -2.22 1.52 9.74
CA ALA A 24 -2.25 2.09 8.38
C ALA A 24 -3.53 1.70 7.61
N ALA A 25 -3.96 0.44 7.71
CA ALA A 25 -5.19 -0.01 7.03
C ALA A 25 -6.46 0.64 7.61
N ALA A 26 -6.48 0.93 8.91
CA ALA A 26 -7.61 1.57 9.57
C ALA A 26 -7.86 3.01 9.07
N THR A 27 -6.83 3.76 8.67
CA THR A 27 -7.00 5.16 8.20
C THR A 27 -7.81 5.27 6.91
N VAL A 28 -7.89 4.19 6.13
CA VAL A 28 -8.55 4.15 4.81
C VAL A 28 -9.65 3.08 4.72
N GLY A 29 -10.10 2.56 5.86
CA GLY A 29 -11.13 1.53 5.92
C GLY A 29 -10.75 0.29 5.10
N MET A 30 -9.50 -0.17 5.23
CA MET A 30 -8.97 -1.37 4.59
C MET A 30 -8.73 -2.45 5.65
N SER A 31 -8.87 -3.72 5.27
CA SER A 31 -8.45 -4.83 6.14
C SER A 31 -6.93 -4.90 6.26
N LYS A 32 -6.43 -5.30 7.43
CA LYS A 32 -4.99 -5.57 7.66
C LYS A 32 -4.45 -6.63 6.68
N ASP A 33 -5.27 -7.60 6.30
CA ASP A 33 -4.83 -8.68 5.40
C ASP A 33 -4.71 -8.20 3.95
N THR A 34 -5.60 -7.31 3.49
CA THR A 34 -5.43 -6.64 2.19
C THR A 34 -4.14 -5.82 2.16
N TRP A 35 -3.83 -5.10 3.24
CA TRP A 35 -2.56 -4.38 3.34
C TRP A 35 -1.35 -5.32 3.28
N LEU A 36 -1.41 -6.44 4.00
CA LEU A 36 -0.37 -7.47 4.00
C LEU A 36 -0.12 -8.03 2.59
N LYS A 37 -1.19 -8.29 1.82
CA LYS A 37 -1.07 -8.74 0.42
C LYS A 37 -0.29 -7.74 -0.42
N ILE A 38 -0.57 -6.45 -0.28
CA ILE A 38 0.13 -5.39 -1.01
C ILE A 38 1.62 -5.36 -0.66
N GLU A 39 1.97 -5.39 0.63
CA GLU A 39 3.39 -5.42 1.05
C GLU A 39 4.12 -6.70 0.60
N ARG A 40 3.41 -7.81 0.49
CA ARG A 40 3.94 -9.06 -0.06
C ARG A 40 4.03 -9.06 -1.58
N GLY A 41 3.55 -8.04 -2.28
CA GLY A 41 3.47 -8.01 -3.73
C GLY A 41 2.52 -9.07 -4.30
N GLU A 42 1.43 -9.34 -3.59
CA GLU A 42 0.31 -10.16 -4.06
C GLU A 42 -0.74 -9.27 -4.75
N THR A 43 -1.46 -9.84 -5.72
CA THR A 43 -2.48 -9.12 -6.47
C THR A 43 -3.68 -8.73 -5.59
N VAL A 44 -4.12 -7.47 -5.73
CA VAL A 44 -5.34 -6.94 -5.11
C VAL A 44 -6.17 -6.17 -6.14
N ARG A 45 -7.37 -5.73 -5.75
CA ARG A 45 -8.20 -4.85 -6.61
C ARG A 45 -7.53 -3.49 -6.79
N ALA A 46 -7.66 -2.90 -7.98
CA ALA A 46 -7.05 -1.60 -8.29
C ALA A 46 -7.40 -0.49 -7.27
N GLY A 47 -8.65 -0.45 -6.78
CA GLY A 47 -9.07 0.52 -5.76
C GLY A 47 -8.34 0.39 -4.41
N SER A 48 -7.69 -0.74 -4.14
CA SER A 48 -6.84 -0.88 -2.95
C SER A 48 -5.56 -0.05 -3.07
N TYR A 49 -5.02 0.15 -4.27
CA TYR A 49 -3.82 0.97 -4.46
C TYR A 49 -4.12 2.45 -4.21
N ALA A 50 -5.25 2.97 -4.68
CA ALA A 50 -5.69 4.33 -4.38
C ALA A 50 -5.84 4.59 -2.86
N LYS A 51 -6.33 3.59 -2.11
CA LYS A 51 -6.39 3.67 -0.64
C LYS A 51 -4.99 3.69 -0.01
N VAL A 52 -4.05 2.91 -0.54
CA VAL A 52 -2.65 2.95 -0.07
C VAL A 52 -2.01 4.31 -0.35
N GLU A 53 -2.22 4.89 -1.52
CA GLU A 53 -1.71 6.22 -1.86
C GLU A 53 -2.22 7.27 -0.86
N SER A 54 -3.52 7.25 -0.57
CA SER A 54 -4.12 8.12 0.44
C SER A 54 -3.52 7.92 1.83
N ALA A 55 -3.36 6.66 2.28
CA ALA A 55 -2.78 6.34 3.58
C ALA A 55 -1.29 6.73 3.68
N LEU A 56 -0.52 6.66 2.59
CA LEU A 56 0.91 6.94 2.59
C LEU A 56 1.26 8.40 2.24
N HIS A 57 0.24 9.23 2.00
CA HIS A 57 0.36 10.60 1.52
C HIS A 57 1.13 10.67 0.19
N TRP A 58 0.88 9.72 -0.70
CA TRP A 58 1.41 9.71 -2.06
C TRP A 58 0.44 10.39 -3.02
N ALA A 59 0.99 10.90 -4.13
CA ALA A 59 0.18 11.43 -5.21
C ALA A 59 -0.65 10.30 -5.85
N PRO A 60 -1.89 10.58 -6.30
CA PRO A 60 -2.67 9.61 -7.07
C PRO A 60 -1.87 9.11 -8.28
N GLY A 61 -1.83 7.80 -8.49
CA GLY A 61 -1.06 7.18 -9.58
C GLY A 61 0.36 6.75 -9.21
N SER A 62 0.89 7.15 -8.04
CA SER A 62 2.23 6.75 -7.59
C SER A 62 2.40 5.23 -7.53
N CYS A 63 1.34 4.49 -7.17
CA CYS A 63 1.40 3.03 -7.18
C CYS A 63 1.51 2.47 -8.61
N GLN A 64 0.87 3.10 -9.59
CA GLN A 64 0.96 2.69 -10.99
C GLN A 64 2.35 2.95 -11.55
N ASP A 65 2.93 4.12 -11.27
CA ASP A 65 4.30 4.47 -11.68
C ASP A 65 5.33 3.47 -11.15
N ILE A 66 5.11 2.94 -9.94
CA ILE A 66 5.98 1.91 -9.36
C ILE A 66 5.71 0.52 -9.96
N LEU A 67 4.50 0.24 -10.44
CA LEU A 67 4.15 -1.03 -11.06
C LEU A 67 4.70 -1.16 -12.48
N ASP A 68 4.89 -0.04 -13.18
CA ASP A 68 5.50 0.01 -14.52
C ASP A 68 7.03 -0.20 -14.47
#